data_AF-A0A9E3DE00-F1
#
_entry.id   AF-A0A9E3DE00-F1
#
_cell.length_a   1.000
_cell.length_b   1.000
_cell.length_c   1.000
_cell.angle_alpha   90.00
_cell.angle_beta   90.00
_cell.angle_gamma   90.00
#
_symmetry.space_group_name_H-M   'P 1'
#
loop_
_entity.id
_entity.type
_entity.pdbx_description
1 polymer ?
#
loop_
_entity_poly.entity_id
_entity_poly.type
_entity_poly.pdbx_seq_one_letter_code
_entity_poly.pdbx_strand_id
1 'polypeptide(L)'
;VYGGYFTAAQGILLVGLMGALLPESVQRMNAAKNLLALVVNVVAALAYTLVAFDRISWPAAGLIAAGSLVGGVLGARYGRRLSGNALRAIIVVVGLIGLYRLLAVA
;
A
#
# COMPACT_ATOMS: atom_id res chain seq x y z
N VAL A 1 5.73 -13.89 -3.50
CA VAL A 1 5.83 -13.86 -2.03
C VAL A 1 5.98 -12.44 -1.47
N TYR A 2 7.01 -11.66 -1.86
CA TYR A 2 7.27 -10.33 -1.27
C TYR A 2 6.13 -9.30 -1.44
N GLY A 3 5.55 -9.18 -2.63
CA GLY A 3 4.57 -8.12 -2.93
C GLY A 3 3.21 -8.24 -2.23
N GLY A 4 2.71 -9.46 -2.08
CA GLY A 4 1.45 -9.74 -1.36
C GLY A 4 1.57 -9.66 0.17
N TYR A 5 2.80 -9.74 0.70
CA TYR A 5 3.07 -9.62 2.13
C TYR A 5 3.48 -8.19 2.53
N PHE A 6 4.28 -7.51 1.70
CA PHE A 6 4.84 -6.19 1.99
C PHE A 6 4.52 -5.15 0.89
N THR A 7 3.21 -4.94 0.69
CA THR A 7 2.65 -4.14 -0.39
C THR A 7 3.15 -2.69 -0.43
N ALA A 8 3.38 -2.06 0.73
CA ALA A 8 3.82 -0.67 0.80
C ALA A 8 5.22 -0.46 0.20
N ALA A 9 6.18 -1.35 0.47
CA ALA A 9 7.54 -1.23 -0.08
C ALA A 9 7.66 -1.74 -1.52
N GLN A 10 6.78 -2.63 -1.96
CA GLN A 10 6.74 -3.09 -3.36
C GLN A 10 6.72 -1.92 -4.35
N GLY A 11 5.93 -0.89 -4.05
CA GLY A 11 5.82 0.28 -4.91
C GLY A 11 7.13 1.05 -5.09
N ILE A 12 7.96 1.11 -4.04
CA ILE A 12 9.27 1.76 -4.08
C ILE A 12 10.22 0.95 -4.96
N LEU A 13 10.25 -0.38 -4.78
CA LEU A 13 11.07 -1.27 -5.60
C LEU A 13 10.69 -1.18 -7.09
N LEU A 14 9.39 -1.19 -7.41
CA LEU A 14 8.90 -1.07 -8.78
C LEU A 14 9.32 0.25 -9.42
N VAL A 15 9.13 1.38 -8.72
CA VAL A 15 9.49 2.70 -9.26
C VAL A 15 11.01 2.85 -9.36
N GLY A 16 11.78 2.35 -8.40
CA GLY A 16 13.25 2.37 -8.45
C GLY A 16 13.80 1.56 -9.62
N LEU A 17 13.29 0.34 -9.82
CA LEU A 17 13.68 -0.52 -10.94
C LEU A 17 13.30 0.11 -12.29
N MET A 18 12.05 0.57 -12.42
CA MET A 18 11.61 1.21 -13.66
C MET A 18 12.37 2.49 -13.94
N GLY A 19 12.70 3.30 -12.93
CA GLY A 19 13.46 4.53 -13.11
C GLY A 19 14.91 4.30 -13.53
N ALA A 20 15.47 3.14 -13.21
CA ALA A 20 16.80 2.74 -13.66
C ALA A 20 16.81 2.14 -15.08
N LEU A 21 15.71 1.52 -15.51
CA LEU A 21 15.67 0.69 -16.72
C LEU A 21 14.83 1.27 -17.88
N LEU A 22 13.84 2.12 -17.60
CA LEU A 22 12.91 2.63 -18.61
C LEU A 22 13.06 4.16 -18.78
N PRO A 23 13.24 4.65 -20.02
CA PRO A 23 13.23 6.08 -20.31
C PRO A 23 11.78 6.60 -20.46
N GLU A 24 10.97 6.41 -19.43
CA GLU A 24 9.54 6.77 -19.43
C GLU A 24 9.25 7.91 -18.45
N SER A 25 8.13 8.59 -18.66
CA SER A 25 7.72 9.65 -17.72
C SER A 25 7.29 9.07 -16.38
N VAL A 26 7.49 9.85 -15.31
CA VAL A 26 7.08 9.47 -13.93
C VAL A 26 5.60 9.12 -13.86
N GLN A 27 4.75 9.78 -14.65
CA GLN A 27 3.32 9.50 -14.74
C GLN A 27 3.04 8.11 -15.32
N ARG A 28 3.72 7.72 -16.40
CA ARG A 28 3.56 6.39 -17.02
C ARG A 28 4.09 5.29 -16.12
N MET A 29 5.24 5.52 -15.49
CA MET A 29 5.78 4.61 -14.47
C MET A 29 4.83 4.46 -13.27
N ASN A 30 4.21 5.54 -12.79
CA ASN A 30 3.26 5.47 -11.68
C ASN A 30 1.97 4.73 -12.06
N ALA A 31 1.49 4.89 -13.29
CA ALA A 31 0.35 4.12 -13.81
C ALA A 31 0.69 2.62 -13.88
N ALA A 32 1.84 2.27 -14.46
CA ALA A 32 2.32 0.89 -14.53
C ALA A 32 2.51 0.27 -13.14
N LYS A 33 3.15 1.00 -12.21
CA LYS A 33 3.31 0.59 -10.80
C LYS A 33 1.97 0.24 -10.16
N ASN A 34 0.95 1.08 -10.32
CA ASN A 34 -0.36 0.84 -9.71
C ASN A 34 -1.07 -0.37 -10.33
N LEU A 35 -0.97 -0.55 -11.65
CA LEU A 35 -1.53 -1.71 -12.33
C LEU A 35 -0.84 -3.01 -11.89
N LEU A 36 0.49 -3.03 -11.87
CA LEU A 36 1.27 -4.17 -11.40
C LEU A 36 0.97 -4.48 -9.92
N ALA A 37 0.84 -3.45 -9.09
CA ALA A 37 0.46 -3.63 -7.69
C ALA A 37 -0.95 -4.22 -7.53
N LEU A 38 -1.91 -3.77 -8.34
CA LEU A 38 -3.24 -4.35 -8.36
C LEU A 38 -3.19 -5.84 -8.71
N VAL A 39 -2.48 -6.20 -9.79
CA VAL A 39 -2.33 -7.60 -10.21
C VAL A 39 -1.73 -8.45 -9.10
N VAL A 40 -0.61 -8.00 -8.50
CA VAL A 40 0.03 -8.74 -7.41
C VAL A 40 -0.90 -8.92 -6.21
N ASN A 41 -1.64 -7.89 -5.81
CA ASN A 41 -2.55 -7.96 -4.67
C ASN A 41 -3.77 -8.85 -4.96
N VAL A 42 -4.32 -8.82 -6.18
CA VAL A 42 -5.41 -9.72 -6.58
C VAL A 42 -4.93 -11.17 -6.56
N VAL A 43 -3.77 -11.45 -7.15
CA VAL A 43 -3.18 -12.80 -7.13
C VAL A 43 -2.92 -13.27 -5.71
N ALA A 44 -2.39 -12.40 -4.84
CA ALA A 44 -2.17 -12.71 -3.43
C ALA A 44 -3.48 -13.00 -2.69
N ALA A 45 -4.49 -12.15 -2.85
CA ALA A 45 -5.81 -12.34 -2.24
C ALA A 45 -6.45 -13.67 -2.66
N LEU A 46 -6.40 -14.00 -3.96
CA LEU A 46 -6.88 -15.28 -4.47
C LEU A 46 -6.08 -16.45 -3.89
N ALA A 47 -4.75 -16.37 -3.89
CA ALA A 47 -3.90 -17.44 -3.35
C ALA A 47 -4.17 -17.71 -1.87
N TYR A 48 -4.26 -16.67 -1.03
CA TYR A 48 -4.60 -16.82 0.39
C TYR A 48 -6.01 -17.36 0.59
N THR A 49 -6.98 -16.89 -0.20
CA THR A 49 -8.37 -17.35 -0.13
C THR A 49 -8.48 -18.83 -0.52
N LEU A 50 -7.75 -19.28 -1.53
CA LEU A 50 -7.79 -20.66 -2.01
C LEU A 50 -7.03 -21.65 -1.10
N VAL A 51 -5.88 -21.24 -0.56
CA VAL A 51 -4.97 -22.14 0.17
C VAL A 51 -5.18 -22.09 1.69
N ALA A 52 -5.75 -21.01 2.21
CA ALA A 52 -5.86 -20.77 3.65
C ALA A 52 -7.19 -20.11 4.04
N PHE A 53 -8.29 -20.47 3.37
CA PHE A 53 -9.62 -19.89 3.55
C PHE A 53 -10.07 -19.83 5.02
N ASP A 54 -9.84 -20.92 5.75
CA ASP A 54 -10.20 -21.15 7.14
C ASP A 54 -9.42 -20.27 8.13
N ARG A 55 -8.26 -19.74 7.71
CA ARG A 55 -7.41 -18.86 8.52
C ARG A 55 -7.75 -17.38 8.37
N ILE A 56 -8.69 -17.05 7.48
CA ILE A 56 -9.08 -15.66 7.20
C ILE A 56 -10.23 -15.26 8.12
N SER A 57 -9.98 -14.25 8.97
CA SER A 57 -11.07 -13.56 9.66
C SER A 57 -11.81 -12.66 8.67
N TRP A 58 -12.89 -13.18 8.09
CA TRP A 58 -13.73 -12.47 7.13
C TRP A 58 -14.32 -11.14 7.64
N PRO A 59 -14.76 -11.02 8.91
CA PRO A 59 -15.19 -9.74 9.46
C PRO A 59 -14.06 -8.69 9.45
N ALA A 60 -12.85 -9.07 9.87
CA ALA A 60 -11.70 -8.17 9.86
C ALA A 60 -11.31 -7.80 8.42
N ALA A 61 -11.29 -8.77 7.51
CA ALA A 61 -11.01 -8.55 6.09
C ALA A 61 -12.01 -7.56 5.45
N GLY A 62 -13.31 -7.71 5.74
CA GLY A 62 -14.35 -6.80 5.26
C GLY A 62 -14.18 -5.37 5.78
N LEU A 63 -13.88 -5.21 7.07
CA LEU A 63 -13.61 -3.88 7.66
C LEU A 63 -12.38 -3.22 7.05
N ILE A 64 -11.29 -3.98 6.85
CA ILE A 64 -10.07 -3.48 6.21
C ILE A 64 -10.35 -3.10 4.76
N ALA A 65 -11.12 -3.89 4.02
CA ALA A 65 -11.48 -3.61 2.63
C ALA A 65 -12.31 -2.32 2.51
N ALA A 66 -13.37 -2.20 3.31
CA ALA A 66 -14.21 -1.00 3.33
C ALA A 66 -13.42 0.25 3.74
N GLY A 67 -12.64 0.16 4.83
CA GLY A 67 -11.80 1.26 5.30
C GLY A 67 -10.73 1.66 4.28
N SER A 68 -10.11 0.70 3.60
CA SER A 68 -9.10 0.97 2.56
C SER A 68 -9.71 1.62 1.31
N LEU A 69 -10.92 1.21 0.90
CA LEU A 69 -11.61 1.84 -0.22
C LEU A 69 -11.96 3.30 0.09
N VAL A 70 -12.59 3.54 1.25
CA VAL A 70 -12.96 4.89 1.69
C VAL A 70 -11.71 5.75 1.87
N GLY A 71 -10.71 5.26 2.61
CA GLY A 71 -9.44 5.95 2.85
C GLY A 71 -8.66 6.21 1.57
N GLY A 72 -8.65 5.27 0.63
CA GLY A 72 -7.99 5.40 -0.66
C GLY A 72 -8.62 6.48 -1.54
N VAL A 73 -9.95 6.52 -1.62
CA VAL A 73 -10.67 7.57 -2.36
C VAL A 73 -10.44 8.94 -1.74
N LEU A 74 -10.59 9.06 -0.42
CA LEU A 74 -10.36 10.31 0.29
C LEU A 74 -8.90 10.76 0.16
N GLY A 75 -7.95 9.86 0.34
CA GLY A 75 -6.53 10.11 0.19
C GLY A 75 -6.15 10.56 -1.23
N ALA A 76 -6.70 9.93 -2.28
CA ALA A 76 -6.46 10.34 -3.65
C ALA A 76 -7.06 11.72 -3.96
N ARG A 77 -8.24 12.02 -3.42
CA ARG A 77 -8.95 13.28 -3.67
C ARG A 77 -8.33 14.46 -2.93
N TYR A 78 -8.06 14.30 -1.64
CA TYR A 78 -7.62 15.37 -0.74
C TYR A 78 -6.10 15.38 -0.54
N GLY A 79 -5.43 14.23 -0.61
CA GLY A 79 -3.98 14.14 -0.43
C GLY A 79 -3.19 14.93 -1.48
N ARG A 80 -3.72 15.05 -2.71
CA ARG A 80 -3.14 15.90 -3.76
C ARG A 80 -3.17 17.40 -3.44
N ARG A 81 -3.95 17.82 -2.43
CA ARG A 81 -4.06 19.22 -1.99
C ARG A 81 -3.14 19.55 -0.81
N LEU A 82 -2.51 18.54 -0.20
CA LEU A 82 -1.63 18.76 0.94
C LEU A 82 -0.30 19.37 0.46
N SER A 83 0.22 20.32 1.24
CA SER A 83 1.59 20.78 1.05
C SER A 83 2.58 19.66 1.35
N GLY A 84 3.75 19.68 0.70
CA GLY A 84 4.78 18.65 0.92
C GLY A 84 5.20 18.53 2.39
N ASN A 85 5.20 19.64 3.14
CA ASN A 85 5.53 19.65 4.56
C ASN A 85 4.43 19.01 5.42
N ALA A 86 3.16 19.28 5.12
CA ALA A 86 2.04 18.66 5.81
C ALA A 86 2.04 17.13 5.59
N LEU A 87 2.26 16.68 4.35
CA LEU A 87 2.35 15.26 4.04
C LEU A 87 3.50 14.58 4.81
N ARG A 88 4.68 15.20 4.85
CA ARG A 88 5.83 14.68 5.61
C ARG A 88 5.54 14.61 7.11
N ALA A 89 4.96 15.66 7.68
CA ALA A 89 4.61 15.69 9.11
C ALA A 89 3.64 14.56 9.46
N ILE A 90 2.61 14.34 8.63
CA ILE A 90 1.66 13.22 8.81
C ILE A 90 2.38 11.87 8.79
N ILE A 91 3.26 11.64 7.80
CA ILE A 91 4.02 10.39 7.70
C ILE A 91 4.88 10.15 8.94
N VAL A 92 5.59 11.18 9.42
CA VAL A 92 6.43 11.10 10.62
C VAL A 92 5.59 10.78 11.86
N VAL A 93 4.49 11.49 12.07
CA VAL A 93 3.60 11.28 13.23
C VAL A 93 3.05 9.85 13.24
N VAL A 94 2.52 9.37 12.10
CA VAL A 94 2.00 7.99 12.01
C VAL A 94 3.11 6.96 12.24
N GLY A 95 4.32 7.20 11.70
CA GLY A 95 5.48 6.36 11.91
C GLY A 95 5.89 6.28 13.39
N LEU A 96 5.91 7.41 14.10
CA LEU A 96 6.23 7.49 15.53
C LEU A 96 5.18 6.77 16.39
N ILE A 97 3.90 6.90 16.04
CA ILE A 97 2.82 6.16 16.72
C ILE A 97 3.03 4.65 16.54
N GLY A 98 3.33 4.21 15.31
CA GLY A 98 3.62 2.81 15.02
C GLY A 98 4.83 2.28 15.80
N LEU A 99 5.92 3.06 15.82
CA LEU A 99 7.13 2.73 16.57
C LEU A 99 6.84 2.62 18.08
N TYR A 100 6.14 3.59 18.66
CA TYR A 100 5.75 3.55 20.06
C TYR A 100 4.91 2.32 20.38
N ARG A 101 3.90 2.01 19.55
CA ARG A 101 3.06 0.83 19.74
C ARG A 101 3.86 -0.46 19.69
N LEU A 102 4.85 -0.55 18.80
CA LEU A 102 5.71 -1.72 18.70
C LEU A 102 6.60 -1.88 19.95
N LEU A 103 7.13 -0.78 20.50
CA LEU A 103 7.96 -0.81 21.71
C LEU A 103 7.17 -1.01 23.01
N ALA A 104 5.91 -0.55 23.06
CA ALA A 104 5.09 -0.60 24.26
C ALA A 104 4.26 -1.90 24.39
N VAL A 105 4.10 -2.65 23.30
CA VAL A 105 3.30 -3.90 23.25
C VAL A 105 4.19 -5.13 23.03
N ALA A 106 5.46 -4.95 22.66
CA ALA A 106 6.48 -6.00 22.71
C ALA A 106 6.97 -6.23 24.14
#